data_AF-A0AAE9DBD8-F1
#
_entry.id   AF-A0AAE9DBD8-F1
#
_cell.length_a   1.000
_cell.length_b   1.000
_cell.length_c   1.000
_cell.angle_alpha   90.00
_cell.angle_beta   90.00
_cell.angle_gamma   90.00
#
_symmetry.space_group_name_H-M   'P 1'
#
loop_
_entity.id
_entity.type
_entity.pdbx_description
1 polymer ?
#
loop_
_entity_poly.entity_id
_entity_poly.type
_entity_poly.pdbx_seq_one_letter_code
_entity_poly.pdbx_strand_id
1 'polypeptide(L)'
;MAERSFSSRPTTSSSFNKEVPSLSNSDDMLSQFTLPNYVELPNSFQSVDPENLPKKVRGDMDLTGKQLMPFLFKAADKLNAMKDKQTKAEGIKIRLKQLQSLVNEDLLPASTIRSLNHVVDSIEYENYQQAWEAYGRFVQTLPEETSRSWHWPSSIKLLICELKGAQRLGSAGSHLRNQ
;
A
#
# COMPACT_ATOMS: atom_id res chain seq x y z
N MET A 1 62.08 -21.39 3.50
CA MET A 1 60.94 -20.77 2.79
C MET A 1 60.37 -19.73 3.75
N ALA A 2 60.78 -18.46 3.70
CA ALA A 2 60.51 -17.45 2.67
C ALA A 2 59.07 -16.88 2.80
N GLU A 3 59.06 -15.57 3.10
CA GLU A 3 58.09 -14.54 2.71
C GLU A 3 56.87 -14.27 3.63
N ARG A 4 56.92 -13.06 4.21
CA ARG A 4 55.85 -12.27 4.82
C ARG A 4 54.89 -11.80 3.73
N SER A 5 53.63 -11.51 4.07
CA SER A 5 52.91 -10.34 3.52
C SER A 5 51.66 -10.01 4.32
N PHE A 6 51.74 -8.89 5.03
CA PHE A 6 50.61 -8.09 5.51
C PHE A 6 50.27 -7.04 4.45
N SER A 7 49.03 -6.49 4.54
CA SER A 7 48.51 -5.32 3.82
C SER A 7 47.93 -5.65 2.43
N SER A 8 46.79 -5.12 1.99
CA SER A 8 46.22 -3.79 2.27
C SER A 8 44.68 -3.77 2.20
N ARG A 9 44.05 -3.07 3.15
CA ARG A 9 42.70 -2.49 2.98
C ARG A 9 42.83 -1.22 2.14
N PRO A 10 41.92 -0.95 1.18
CA PRO A 10 41.79 0.40 0.65
C PRO A 10 40.90 1.24 1.59
N THR A 11 41.53 2.18 2.29
CA THR A 11 40.90 3.40 2.79
C THR A 11 40.80 4.36 1.62
N THR A 12 39.61 4.91 1.34
CA THR A 12 39.50 6.19 0.63
C THR A 12 38.80 7.18 1.56
N SER A 13 39.61 7.91 2.30
CA SER A 13 39.25 9.21 2.84
C SER A 13 39.40 10.22 1.71
N SER A 14 38.32 10.94 1.36
CA SER A 14 38.45 12.21 0.66
C SER A 14 37.56 13.22 1.37
N SER A 15 38.24 14.07 2.13
CA SER A 15 37.72 15.27 2.74
C SER A 15 37.72 16.37 1.67
N PHE A 16 36.56 16.96 1.38
CA PHE A 16 36.50 18.22 0.65
C PHE A 16 35.67 19.22 1.45
N ASN A 17 36.36 19.96 2.31
CA ASN A 17 35.91 21.28 2.74
C ASN A 17 36.38 22.27 1.67
N LYS A 18 35.45 22.98 1.03
CA LYS A 18 35.55 24.44 0.87
C LYS A 18 34.30 25.06 0.24
N GLU A 19 33.81 26.05 0.97
CA GLU A 19 33.31 27.35 0.51
C GLU A 19 31.87 27.43 -0.02
N VAL A 20 31.04 28.06 0.83
CA VAL A 20 29.69 28.57 0.56
C VAL A 20 29.83 29.96 -0.07
N PRO A 21 29.27 30.20 -1.28
CA PRO A 21 28.93 31.54 -1.72
C PRO A 21 27.46 31.81 -1.42
N SER A 22 27.21 32.78 -0.56
CA SER A 22 25.90 33.42 -0.40
C SER A 22 25.60 34.29 -1.62
N LEU A 23 24.57 33.95 -2.41
CA LEU A 23 23.79 34.85 -3.27
C LEU A 23 22.40 34.22 -3.41
N SER A 24 21.38 34.80 -2.77
CA SER A 24 20.48 35.82 -3.32
C SER A 24 19.50 35.23 -4.34
N ASN A 25 18.22 35.37 -3.98
CA ASN A 25 17.02 34.98 -4.72
C ASN A 25 17.10 35.23 -6.23
N SER A 26 16.75 34.19 -6.98
CA SER A 26 15.98 34.30 -8.22
C SER A 26 15.35 32.93 -8.48
N ASP A 27 14.06 32.83 -8.17
CA ASP A 27 13.14 31.91 -8.84
C ASP A 27 13.23 32.13 -10.36
N ASP A 28 12.97 31.06 -11.10
CA ASP A 28 13.04 30.90 -12.57
C ASP A 28 14.34 30.31 -13.12
N MET A 29 14.15 29.20 -13.84
CA MET A 29 15.13 28.38 -14.60
C MET A 29 15.79 27.23 -13.82
N LEU A 30 14.99 26.33 -13.24
CA LEU A 30 15.44 24.95 -13.05
C LEU A 30 15.32 24.20 -14.38
N SER A 31 16.46 24.08 -15.08
CA SER A 31 16.65 23.37 -16.33
C SER A 31 15.94 22.01 -16.36
N GLN A 32 15.11 21.86 -17.39
CA GLN A 32 14.43 20.64 -17.81
C GLN A 32 15.47 19.62 -18.32
N PHE A 33 16.14 18.93 -17.40
CA PHE A 33 16.98 17.78 -17.71
C PHE A 33 16.12 16.50 -17.63
N THR A 34 15.51 16.12 -18.75
CA THR A 34 14.92 14.78 -18.91
C THR A 34 15.98 13.81 -19.40
N LEU A 35 16.19 12.72 -18.66
CA LEU A 35 17.11 11.64 -19.05
C LEU A 35 16.64 10.98 -20.35
N PRO A 36 17.54 10.66 -21.29
CA PRO A 36 17.19 9.84 -22.44
C PRO A 36 16.73 8.48 -21.91
N ASN A 37 15.48 8.11 -22.21
CA ASN A 37 14.71 6.95 -21.72
C ASN A 37 13.80 7.16 -20.49
N TYR A 38 13.46 8.40 -20.11
CA TYR A 38 12.34 8.60 -19.19
C TYR A 38 11.01 8.27 -19.88
N VAL A 39 10.40 7.15 -19.50
CA VAL A 39 9.01 6.85 -19.86
C VAL A 39 8.13 7.46 -18.77
N GLU A 40 7.40 8.52 -19.11
CA GLU A 40 6.35 9.06 -18.26
C GLU A 40 5.30 7.95 -18.01
N LEU A 41 5.20 7.48 -16.76
CA LEU A 41 4.03 6.69 -16.37
C LEU A 41 2.80 7.59 -16.54
N PRO A 42 1.68 7.09 -17.10
CA PRO A 42 0.48 7.89 -17.21
C PRO A 42 0.03 8.36 -15.82
N ASN A 43 0.26 9.64 -15.54
CA ASN A 43 -0.32 10.35 -14.42
C ASN A 43 -1.80 10.60 -14.71
N SER A 44 -2.63 9.59 -14.48
CA SER A 44 -4.08 9.77 -14.42
C SER A 44 -4.68 8.76 -13.44
N PHE A 45 -4.22 8.83 -12.20
CA PHE A 45 -5.04 8.39 -11.06
C PHE A 45 -5.43 9.67 -10.33
N GLN A 46 -6.63 10.16 -10.60
CA GLN A 46 -7.26 11.16 -9.75
C GLN A 46 -7.27 10.57 -8.33
N SER A 47 -6.52 11.19 -7.42
CA SER A 47 -6.66 10.92 -5.99
C SER A 47 -8.08 11.30 -5.61
N VAL A 48 -8.96 10.32 -5.51
CA VAL A 48 -10.31 10.55 -5.01
C VAL A 48 -10.16 10.93 -3.55
N ASP A 49 -10.58 12.14 -3.21
CA ASP A 49 -10.47 12.68 -1.85
C ASP A 49 -11.13 11.70 -0.87
N PRO A 50 -10.41 11.12 0.11
CA PRO A 50 -10.94 10.05 0.96
C PRO A 50 -12.15 10.47 1.80
N GLU A 51 -12.36 11.77 2.02
CA GLU A 51 -13.54 12.31 2.71
C GLU A 51 -14.82 12.30 1.86
N ASN A 52 -14.70 12.28 0.53
CA ASN A 52 -15.85 12.29 -0.39
C ASN A 52 -16.24 10.89 -0.90
N LEU A 53 -15.61 9.82 -0.38
CA LEU A 53 -16.03 8.47 -0.72
C LEU A 53 -17.40 8.15 -0.09
N PRO A 54 -18.38 7.68 -0.88
CA PRO A 54 -19.67 7.26 -0.34
C PRO A 54 -19.44 6.16 0.71
N LYS A 55 -20.11 6.28 1.86
CA LYS A 55 -20.09 5.23 2.89
C LYS A 55 -20.76 3.97 2.33
N LYS A 56 -20.13 2.82 2.49
CA LYS A 56 -20.75 1.54 2.13
C LYS A 56 -22.00 1.33 2.98
N VAL A 57 -23.07 0.83 2.38
CA VAL A 57 -24.25 0.35 3.12
C VAL A 57 -24.01 -1.09 3.57
N ARG A 58 -24.32 -1.39 4.83
CA ARG A 58 -24.04 -2.70 5.42
C ARG A 58 -24.86 -3.76 4.73
N GLY A 59 -24.19 -4.81 4.26
CA GLY A 59 -24.86 -5.91 3.56
C GLY A 59 -25.30 -5.57 2.13
N ASP A 60 -24.96 -4.39 1.59
CA ASP A 60 -25.12 -4.10 0.17
C ASP A 60 -24.14 -4.95 -0.65
N MET A 61 -24.69 -5.97 -1.31
CA MET A 61 -23.98 -7.00 -2.05
C MET A 61 -23.99 -6.78 -3.58
N ASP A 62 -24.66 -5.72 -4.05
CA ASP A 62 -24.84 -5.45 -5.48
C ASP A 62 -23.74 -4.54 -6.06
N LEU A 63 -22.73 -4.22 -5.25
CA LEU A 63 -21.58 -3.43 -5.69
C LEU A 63 -20.74 -4.17 -6.72
N THR A 64 -20.46 -3.49 -7.82
CA THR A 64 -19.51 -3.92 -8.84
C THR A 64 -18.08 -3.88 -8.31
N GLY A 65 -17.18 -4.66 -8.91
CA GLY A 65 -15.76 -4.63 -8.53
C GLY A 65 -15.17 -3.22 -8.56
N LYS A 66 -15.54 -2.40 -9.57
CA LYS A 66 -15.08 -1.01 -9.72
C LYS A 66 -15.50 -0.14 -8.55
N GLN A 67 -16.72 -0.35 -8.02
CA GLN A 67 -17.22 0.33 -6.83
C GLN A 67 -16.57 -0.18 -5.53
N LEU A 68 -16.06 -1.41 -5.50
CA LEU A 68 -15.36 -1.95 -4.33
C LEU A 68 -13.94 -1.38 -4.15
N MET A 69 -13.26 -1.05 -5.25
CA MET A 69 -11.86 -0.60 -5.20
C MET A 69 -11.62 0.63 -4.32
N PRO A 70 -12.42 1.71 -4.40
CA PRO A 70 -12.26 2.87 -3.53
C PRO A 70 -12.24 2.53 -2.04
N PHE A 71 -13.08 1.58 -1.58
CA PHE A 71 -13.10 1.16 -0.17
C PHE A 71 -11.80 0.46 0.26
N LEU A 72 -11.22 -0.35 -0.61
CA LEU A 72 -9.93 -1.00 -0.35
C LEU A 72 -8.79 0.02 -0.28
N PHE A 73 -8.77 1.00 -1.18
CA PHE A 73 -7.78 2.07 -1.16
C PHE A 73 -7.94 2.96 0.08
N LYS A 74 -9.18 3.33 0.44
CA LYS A 74 -9.48 4.04 1.68
C LYS A 74 -8.98 3.30 2.92
N ALA A 75 -9.18 1.99 2.98
CA ALA A 75 -8.66 1.17 4.07
C ALA A 75 -7.11 1.14 4.09
N ALA A 76 -6.46 1.14 2.92
CA ALA A 76 -5.01 1.27 2.83
C ALA A 76 -4.51 2.68 3.22
N ASP A 77 -5.25 3.74 2.91
CA ASP A 77 -4.94 5.11 3.34
C ASP A 77 -5.09 5.28 4.85
N LYS A 78 -6.12 4.66 5.44
CA LYS A 78 -6.25 4.57 6.89
C LYS A 78 -5.04 3.90 7.52
N LEU A 79 -4.53 2.82 6.91
CA LEU A 79 -3.30 2.18 7.37
C LEU A 79 -2.07 3.10 7.17
N ASN A 80 -2.00 3.84 6.07
CA ASN A 80 -0.91 4.79 5.79
C ASN A 80 -0.83 5.93 6.82
N ALA A 81 -1.97 6.37 7.33
CA ALA A 81 -2.04 7.39 8.38
C ALA A 81 -1.51 6.91 9.74
N MET A 82 -1.31 5.60 9.93
CA MET A 82 -0.77 5.04 11.18
C MET A 82 0.76 5.14 11.22
N LYS A 83 1.31 5.39 12.41
CA LYS A 83 2.76 5.43 12.64
C LYS A 83 3.40 4.07 12.30
N ASP A 84 4.53 4.12 11.60
CA ASP A 84 5.36 2.95 11.22
C ASP A 84 4.67 1.95 10.26
N LYS A 85 3.61 2.38 9.56
CA LYS A 85 2.86 1.54 8.60
C LYS A 85 2.91 2.04 7.16
N GLN A 86 3.49 3.20 6.90
CA GLN A 86 3.52 3.88 5.60
C GLN A 86 4.05 2.97 4.48
N THR A 87 5.24 2.40 4.67
CA THR A 87 5.86 1.52 3.67
C THR A 87 5.01 0.28 3.37
N LYS A 88 4.32 -0.27 4.37
CA LYS A 88 3.42 -1.40 4.19
C LYS A 88 2.17 -0.99 3.41
N ALA A 89 1.58 0.16 3.75
CA ALA A 89 0.42 0.71 3.07
C ALA A 89 0.70 0.97 1.59
N GLU A 90 1.83 1.59 1.26
CA GLU A 90 2.24 1.82 -0.13
C GLU A 90 2.45 0.50 -0.89
N GLY A 91 3.11 -0.48 -0.27
CA GLY A 91 3.25 -1.82 -0.84
C GLY A 91 1.92 -2.54 -1.06
N ILE A 92 0.91 -2.29 -0.22
CA ILE A 92 -0.46 -2.80 -0.40
C ILE A 92 -1.12 -2.09 -1.59
N LYS A 93 -1.09 -0.75 -1.65
CA LYS A 93 -1.68 0.03 -2.75
C LYS A 93 -1.15 -0.39 -4.11
N ILE A 94 0.15 -0.62 -4.25
CA ILE A 94 0.75 -1.11 -5.51
C ILE A 94 0.11 -2.42 -5.98
N ARG A 95 -0.13 -3.35 -5.05
CA ARG A 95 -0.76 -4.64 -5.38
C ARG A 95 -2.28 -4.52 -5.56
N LEU A 96 -2.94 -3.59 -4.88
CA LEU A 96 -4.33 -3.26 -5.14
C LEU A 96 -4.55 -2.68 -6.54
N LYS A 97 -3.58 -1.96 -7.12
CA LYS A 97 -3.65 -1.55 -8.52
C LYS A 97 -3.71 -2.74 -9.49
N GLN A 98 -3.04 -3.85 -9.16
CA GLN A 98 -3.15 -5.08 -9.96
C GLN A 98 -4.57 -5.65 -9.91
N LEU A 99 -5.18 -5.69 -8.72
CA LEU A 99 -6.58 -6.06 -8.58
C LEU A 99 -7.50 -5.09 -9.35
N GLN A 100 -7.22 -3.80 -9.30
CA GLN A 100 -7.98 -2.80 -10.05
C GLN A 100 -7.93 -3.05 -11.56
N SER A 101 -6.78 -3.42 -12.12
CA SER A 101 -6.66 -3.83 -13.52
C SER A 101 -7.52 -5.03 -13.85
N LEU A 102 -7.48 -6.09 -13.03
CA LEU A 102 -8.31 -7.30 -13.23
C LEU A 102 -9.81 -6.99 -13.18
N VAL A 103 -10.22 -6.10 -12.28
CA VAL A 103 -11.59 -5.61 -12.15
C VAL A 103 -11.99 -4.74 -13.34
N ASN A 104 -11.07 -3.93 -13.87
CA ASN A 104 -11.36 -3.06 -15.00
C ASN A 104 -11.52 -3.83 -16.31
N GLU A 105 -10.74 -4.90 -16.47
CA GLU A 105 -10.80 -5.85 -17.58
C GLU A 105 -11.91 -6.90 -17.42
N ASP A 106 -12.71 -6.82 -16.34
CA ASP A 106 -13.81 -7.72 -16.02
C ASP A 106 -13.37 -9.22 -16.00
N LEU A 107 -12.12 -9.48 -15.61
CA LEU A 107 -11.50 -10.82 -15.56
C LEU A 107 -11.87 -11.61 -14.30
N LEU A 108 -12.57 -11.00 -13.35
CA LEU A 108 -13.01 -11.66 -12.13
C LEU A 108 -14.48 -12.05 -12.25
N PRO A 109 -14.85 -13.31 -11.95
CA PRO A 109 -16.23 -13.74 -12.04
C PRO A 109 -17.07 -13.08 -10.95
N ALA A 110 -18.37 -12.95 -11.20
CA ALA A 110 -19.30 -12.29 -10.29
C ALA A 110 -19.33 -12.92 -8.88
N SER A 111 -19.09 -14.24 -8.77
CA SER A 111 -18.96 -14.94 -7.49
C SER A 111 -17.76 -14.44 -6.68
N THR A 112 -16.61 -14.20 -7.32
CA THR A 112 -15.42 -13.63 -6.70
C THR A 112 -15.65 -12.19 -6.26
N ILE A 113 -16.28 -11.36 -7.10
CA ILE A 113 -16.63 -9.98 -6.76
C ILE A 113 -17.57 -9.94 -5.56
N ARG A 114 -18.60 -10.79 -5.54
CA ARG A 114 -19.51 -10.93 -4.40
C ARG A 114 -18.76 -11.35 -3.14
N SER A 115 -17.84 -12.32 -3.24
CA SER A 115 -17.05 -12.73 -2.09
C SER A 115 -16.08 -11.65 -1.60
N LEU A 116 -15.52 -10.85 -2.51
CA LEU A 116 -14.70 -9.68 -2.18
C LEU A 116 -15.54 -8.63 -1.45
N ASN A 117 -16.80 -8.42 -1.86
CA ASN A 117 -17.71 -7.48 -1.23
C ASN A 117 -17.91 -7.80 0.28
N HIS A 118 -18.03 -9.08 0.65
CA HIS A 118 -18.06 -9.48 2.07
C HIS A 118 -16.80 -9.10 2.84
N VAL A 119 -15.62 -9.19 2.21
CA VAL A 119 -14.35 -8.75 2.82
C VAL A 119 -14.37 -7.24 3.02
N VAL A 120 -14.74 -6.48 1.98
CA VAL A 120 -14.82 -5.02 2.02
C VAL A 120 -15.83 -4.54 3.07
N ASP A 121 -17.01 -5.15 3.14
CA ASP A 121 -18.03 -4.86 4.16
C ASP A 121 -17.44 -5.01 5.56
N SER A 122 -16.78 -6.13 5.82
CA SER A 122 -16.18 -6.41 7.13
C SER A 122 -15.04 -5.44 7.47
N ILE A 123 -14.26 -4.97 6.48
CA ILE A 123 -13.19 -3.98 6.68
C ILE A 123 -13.79 -2.59 6.97
N GLU A 124 -14.78 -2.15 6.21
CA GLU A 124 -15.42 -0.83 6.37
C GLU A 124 -16.08 -0.69 7.75
N TYR A 125 -16.66 -1.76 8.28
CA TYR A 125 -17.23 -1.82 9.64
C TYR A 125 -16.23 -2.25 10.72
N GLU A 126 -14.92 -2.24 10.42
CA GLU A 126 -13.82 -2.54 11.35
C GLU A 126 -13.91 -3.91 12.04
N ASN A 127 -14.65 -4.85 11.44
CA ASN A 127 -14.90 -6.17 11.98
C ASN A 127 -13.84 -7.15 11.46
N TYR A 128 -12.57 -6.93 11.84
CA TYR A 128 -11.43 -7.60 11.18
C TYR A 128 -11.35 -9.12 11.40
N GLN A 129 -12.00 -9.65 12.44
CA GLN A 129 -12.16 -11.10 12.60
C GLN A 129 -13.06 -11.67 11.51
N GLN A 130 -14.20 -11.03 11.26
CA GLN A 130 -15.11 -11.40 10.18
C GLN A 130 -14.45 -11.19 8.80
N ALA A 131 -13.66 -10.14 8.64
CA ALA A 131 -12.90 -9.88 7.41
C ALA A 131 -11.91 -11.02 7.11
N TRP A 132 -11.26 -11.58 8.14
CA TRP A 132 -10.34 -12.72 7.99
C TRP A 132 -11.06 -13.98 7.52
N GLU A 133 -12.23 -14.28 8.09
CA GLU A 133 -13.05 -15.43 7.67
C GLU A 133 -13.62 -15.25 6.26
N ALA A 134 -14.11 -14.05 5.94
CA ALA A 134 -14.56 -13.69 4.60
C ALA A 134 -13.41 -13.80 3.57
N TYR A 135 -12.20 -13.39 3.94
CA TYR A 135 -11.01 -13.53 3.09
C TYR A 135 -10.70 -15.00 2.79
N GLY A 136 -10.83 -15.89 3.78
CA GLY A 136 -10.66 -17.33 3.58
C GLY A 136 -11.60 -17.89 2.51
N ARG A 137 -12.89 -17.48 2.53
CA ARG A 137 -13.87 -17.85 1.50
C ARG A 137 -13.54 -17.21 0.15
N PHE A 138 -13.15 -15.94 0.15
CA PHE A 138 -12.79 -15.21 -1.06
C PHE A 138 -11.66 -15.88 -1.85
N VAL A 139 -10.60 -16.33 -1.18
CA VAL A 139 -9.49 -17.03 -1.84
C VAL A 139 -9.95 -18.31 -2.54
N GLN A 140 -10.95 -19.02 -1.99
CA GLN A 140 -11.50 -20.23 -2.60
C GLN A 140 -12.33 -19.94 -3.86
N THR A 141 -12.78 -18.70 -4.04
CA THR A 141 -13.54 -18.28 -5.22
C THR A 141 -12.66 -17.77 -6.35
N LEU A 142 -11.34 -17.66 -6.16
CA LEU A 142 -10.44 -17.13 -7.18
C LEU A 142 -10.30 -18.12 -8.35
N PRO A 143 -10.43 -17.67 -9.61
CA PRO A 143 -10.10 -18.49 -10.77
C PRO A 143 -8.64 -18.94 -10.72
N GLU A 144 -8.36 -20.14 -11.22
CA GLU A 144 -7.03 -20.75 -11.17
C GLU A 144 -5.98 -19.92 -11.95
N GLU A 145 -6.41 -19.28 -13.04
CA GLU A 145 -5.60 -18.42 -13.89
C GLU A 145 -5.10 -17.18 -13.13
N THR A 146 -6.00 -16.51 -12.40
CA THR A 146 -5.69 -15.38 -11.53
C THR A 146 -4.97 -15.78 -10.24
N SER A 147 -5.13 -17.04 -9.81
CA SER A 147 -4.49 -17.57 -8.59
C SER A 147 -2.97 -17.76 -8.77
N ARG A 148 -2.48 -17.81 -10.02
CA ARG A 148 -1.03 -17.84 -10.30
C ARG A 148 -0.31 -16.59 -9.78
N SER A 149 -0.99 -15.44 -9.70
CA SER A 149 -0.45 -14.24 -9.09
C SER A 149 -0.82 -14.19 -7.60
N TRP A 150 -0.01 -14.84 -6.76
CA TRP A 150 -0.23 -14.89 -5.31
C TRP A 150 -0.07 -13.53 -4.61
N HIS A 151 0.49 -12.54 -5.30
CA HIS A 151 0.90 -11.26 -4.72
C HIS A 151 -0.29 -10.36 -4.35
N TRP A 152 -1.27 -10.19 -5.24
CA TRP A 152 -2.37 -9.26 -4.99
C TRP A 152 -3.38 -9.77 -3.93
N PRO A 153 -3.77 -11.07 -3.86
CA PRO A 153 -4.64 -11.53 -2.79
C PRO A 153 -3.96 -11.42 -1.42
N SER A 154 -2.65 -11.69 -1.39
CA SER A 154 -1.82 -11.51 -0.19
C SER A 154 -1.79 -10.06 0.31
N SER A 155 -2.01 -9.07 -0.55
CA SER A 155 -2.09 -7.67 -0.13
C SER A 155 -3.36 -7.37 0.69
N ILE A 156 -4.49 -7.98 0.33
CA ILE A 156 -5.75 -7.90 1.10
C ILE A 156 -5.57 -8.59 2.45
N LYS A 157 -4.96 -9.78 2.45
CA LYS A 157 -4.60 -10.48 3.70
C LYS A 157 -3.75 -9.61 4.62
N LEU A 158 -2.70 -8.98 4.07
CA LEU A 158 -1.81 -8.11 4.82
C LEU A 158 -2.56 -6.90 5.36
N LEU A 159 -3.40 -6.27 4.55
CA LEU A 159 -4.24 -5.14 4.96
C LEU A 159 -5.11 -5.50 6.18
N ILE A 160 -5.80 -6.63 6.14
CA ILE A 160 -6.62 -7.13 7.27
C ILE A 160 -5.75 -7.34 8.51
N CYS A 161 -4.59 -8.01 8.38
CA CYS A 161 -3.69 -8.28 9.50
C CYS A 161 -3.17 -7.00 10.16
N GLU A 162 -2.73 -6.03 9.36
CA GLU A 162 -2.15 -4.79 9.87
C GLU A 162 -3.22 -3.91 10.54
N LEU A 163 -4.43 -3.81 9.96
CA LEU A 163 -5.55 -3.08 10.56
C LEU A 163 -6.01 -3.74 11.87
N LYS A 164 -6.10 -5.07 11.90
CA LYS A 164 -6.42 -5.84 13.13
C LYS A 164 -5.37 -5.63 14.22
N GLY A 165 -4.09 -5.62 13.84
CA GLY A 165 -2.98 -5.38 14.77
C GLY A 165 -2.99 -3.97 15.34
N ALA A 166 -3.31 -2.96 14.52
CA ALA A 166 -3.39 -1.57 14.95
C ALA A 166 -4.54 -1.32 15.94
N GLN A 167 -5.70 -1.96 15.76
CA GLN A 167 -6.83 -1.84 16.69
C GLN A 167 -6.46 -2.31 18.11
N ARG A 168 -5.65 -3.37 18.23
CA ARG A 168 -5.20 -3.90 19.53
C ARG A 168 -4.26 -2.94 20.26
N LEU A 169 -3.39 -2.25 19.52
CA LEU A 169 -2.45 -1.29 20.09
C LEU A 169 -3.13 -0.02 20.60
N GLY A 170 -4.23 0.42 19.95
CA GLY A 170 -5.05 1.52 20.43
C GLY A 170 -5.84 1.21 21.70
N SER A 171 -6.12 -0.07 21.98
CA SER A 171 -6.86 -0.51 23.17
C SER A 171 -5.99 -0.69 24.42
N ALA A 172 -4.65 -0.69 24.29
CA ALA A 172 -3.72 -1.02 25.38
C ALA A 172 -3.01 0.18 26.01
N GLY A 173 -3.36 1.42 25.64
CA GLY A 173 -2.58 2.62 25.96
C GLY A 173 -3.33 3.71 26.73
N SER A 174 -3.89 3.41 27.90
CA SER A 174 -4.27 4.44 28.88
C SER A 174 -4.25 3.91 30.32
N HIS A 175 -3.14 3.32 30.73
CA HIS A 175 -2.77 3.31 32.14
C HIS A 175 -1.50 4.12 32.31
N LEU A 176 -1.66 5.44 32.21
CA LEU A 176 -0.73 6.39 32.81
C LEU A 176 -0.80 6.17 34.33
N ARG A 177 0.16 5.37 34.80
CA ARG A 177 1.00 5.61 35.98
C ARG A 177 0.74 6.98 36.62
N ASN A 178 -0.15 6.99 37.61
CA ASN A 178 -0.13 7.94 38.71
C ASN A 178 0.09 7.13 39.99
N GLN A 179 1.36 7.02 40.37
CA GLN A 179 1.91 7.09 41.72
C GLN A 179 3.41 6.82 41.68
#